data_AF-A0A067QAH6-F1
#
_entry.id   AF-A0A067QAH6-F1
#
_cell.length_a   1.000
_cell.length_b   1.000
_cell.length_c   1.000
_cell.angle_alpha   90.00
_cell.angle_beta   90.00
_cell.angle_gamma   90.00
#
_symmetry.space_group_name_H-M   'P 1'
#
loop_
_entity.id
_entity.type
_entity.pdbx_description
1 polymer ?
#
loop_
_entity_poly.entity_id
_entity_poly.type
_entity_poly.pdbx_seq_one_letter_code
_entity_poly.pdbx_strand_id
1 'polypeptide(L)'
;MEELIKAFEGRHAPVEERIILRVLEDPDNDSKRAKKFAAELDTDEIAQYSVERFLYTKDKGAIVFNIKYPYTDDPSHRRFTWVPRQAFIHSLEPTLVRQVTRYDPEHYCVILFALPPPSGLSAQVWSMEIFFSVEAIISFQVERTKVEWEKKMRKWQGDGLLELKE
;
A
#
# COMPACT_ATOMS: atom_id res chain seq x y z
N MET A 1 -9.51 8.58 4.22
CA MET A 1 -8.93 7.42 4.94
C MET A 1 -9.91 6.78 5.91
N GLU A 2 -10.67 7.54 6.72
CA GLU A 2 -11.61 6.96 7.70
C GLU A 2 -12.60 5.95 7.10
N GLU A 3 -13.10 6.19 5.88
CA GLU A 3 -14.00 5.27 5.17
C GLU A 3 -13.38 3.88 4.88
N LEU A 4 -12.05 3.78 4.82
CA LEU A 4 -11.33 2.53 4.56
C LEU A 4 -10.98 1.76 5.83
N ILE A 5 -10.95 2.43 7.00
CA ILE A 5 -10.50 1.81 8.25
C ILE A 5 -11.36 0.59 8.59
N LYS A 6 -12.69 0.69 8.44
CA LYS A 6 -13.59 -0.44 8.73
C LYS A 6 -13.34 -1.62 7.79
N ALA A 7 -13.15 -1.37 6.50
CA ALA A 7 -12.83 -2.42 5.54
C ALA A 7 -11.48 -3.08 5.86
N PHE A 8 -10.43 -2.28 6.10
CA PHE A 8 -9.08 -2.81 6.30
C PHE A 8 -8.90 -3.44 7.67
N GLU A 9 -9.27 -2.76 8.76
CA GLU A 9 -8.98 -3.18 10.14
C GLU A 9 -10.17 -3.80 10.87
N GLY A 10 -11.35 -3.77 10.28
CA GLY A 10 -12.57 -4.31 10.88
C GLY A 10 -12.48 -5.79 11.23
N ARG A 11 -13.29 -6.19 12.21
CA ARG A 11 -13.49 -7.58 12.64
C ARG A 11 -14.95 -8.02 12.55
N HIS A 12 -15.77 -7.23 11.84
CA HIS A 12 -17.19 -7.49 11.66
C HIS A 12 -17.49 -8.63 10.66
N ALA A 13 -16.52 -9.01 9.83
CA ALA A 13 -16.63 -10.06 8.83
C ALA A 13 -15.24 -10.69 8.54
N PRO A 14 -15.20 -11.89 7.93
CA PRO A 14 -13.99 -12.49 7.37
C PRO A 14 -13.23 -11.53 6.43
N VAL A 15 -11.93 -11.73 6.26
CA VAL A 15 -11.10 -10.79 5.48
C VAL A 15 -11.49 -10.76 4.01
N GLU A 16 -11.90 -11.89 3.45
CA GLU A 16 -12.31 -12.07 2.06
C GLU A 16 -13.61 -11.31 1.74
N GLU A 17 -14.45 -11.08 2.75
CA GLU A 17 -15.68 -10.29 2.63
C GLU A 17 -15.44 -8.79 2.82
N ARG A 18 -14.37 -8.43 3.56
CA ARG A 18 -14.01 -7.04 3.82
C ARG A 18 -13.09 -6.45 2.75
N ILE A 19 -12.14 -7.23 2.24
CA ILE A 19 -11.15 -6.82 1.25
C ILE A 19 -11.31 -7.71 0.04
N ILE A 20 -11.99 -7.18 -0.97
CA ILE A 20 -12.24 -7.86 -2.23
C ILE A 20 -11.11 -7.49 -3.17
N LEU A 21 -10.11 -8.36 -3.27
CA LEU A 21 -9.00 -8.16 -4.20
C LEU A 21 -9.49 -8.29 -5.65
N ARG A 22 -9.08 -7.34 -6.49
CA ARG A 22 -9.44 -7.26 -7.90
C ARG A 22 -8.20 -7.09 -8.76
N VAL A 23 -8.34 -7.45 -10.03
CA VAL A 23 -7.27 -7.27 -11.03
C VAL A 23 -7.58 -6.02 -11.84
N LEU A 24 -6.58 -5.17 -12.08
CA LEU A 24 -6.79 -3.90 -12.83
C LEU A 24 -7.32 -4.13 -14.25
N GLU A 25 -7.08 -5.32 -14.81
CA GLU A 25 -7.49 -5.72 -16.15
C GLU A 25 -8.88 -6.37 -16.20
N ASP A 26 -9.58 -6.47 -15.07
CA ASP A 26 -10.96 -6.96 -15.08
C ASP A 26 -11.85 -6.08 -15.97
N PRO A 27 -12.79 -6.66 -16.74
CA PRO A 27 -13.59 -5.92 -17.72
C PRO A 27 -14.71 -5.08 -17.10
N ASP A 28 -14.90 -5.14 -15.78
CA ASP A 28 -15.95 -4.43 -15.07
C ASP A 28 -15.70 -2.91 -14.97
N ASN A 29 -16.75 -2.16 -14.66
CA ASN A 29 -16.69 -0.69 -14.67
C ASN A 29 -15.81 -0.12 -13.54
N ASP A 30 -15.76 -0.78 -12.38
CA ASP A 30 -14.97 -0.31 -11.24
C ASP A 30 -13.47 -0.52 -11.52
N SER A 31 -13.11 -1.65 -12.13
CA SER A 31 -11.73 -1.92 -12.56
C SER A 31 -11.27 -0.99 -13.69
N LYS A 32 -12.14 -0.69 -14.66
CA LYS A 32 -11.87 0.36 -15.67
C LYS A 32 -11.64 1.73 -15.04
N ARG A 33 -12.41 2.06 -14.00
CA ARG A 33 -12.23 3.30 -13.24
C ARG A 33 -10.90 3.30 -12.49
N ALA A 34 -10.54 2.21 -11.82
CA ALA A 34 -9.26 2.07 -11.13
C ALA A 34 -8.08 2.19 -12.10
N LYS A 35 -8.17 1.54 -13.27
CA LYS A 35 -7.17 1.62 -14.33
C LYS A 35 -7.04 3.02 -14.91
N LYS A 36 -8.15 3.71 -15.16
CA LYS A 36 -8.12 5.11 -15.60
C LYS A 36 -7.46 6.00 -14.56
N PHE A 37 -7.82 5.84 -13.29
CA PHE A 37 -7.22 6.58 -12.18
C PHE A 37 -5.70 6.34 -12.11
N ALA A 38 -5.27 5.08 -12.23
CA ALA A 38 -3.85 4.71 -12.23
C ALA A 38 -3.07 5.38 -13.38
N ALA A 39 -3.69 5.53 -14.56
CA ALA A 39 -3.07 6.18 -15.72
C ALA A 39 -2.94 7.71 -15.59
N GLU A 40 -3.66 8.34 -14.66
CA GLU A 40 -3.62 9.78 -14.41
C GLU A 40 -2.62 10.15 -13.30
N LEU A 41 -1.96 9.17 -12.69
CA LEU A 41 -1.02 9.40 -11.59
C LEU A 41 0.31 9.98 -12.09
N ASP A 42 0.82 10.95 -11.33
CA ASP A 42 2.23 11.34 -11.39
C ASP A 42 3.07 10.29 -10.65
N THR A 43 3.67 9.38 -11.41
CA THR A 43 4.43 8.26 -10.86
C THR A 43 5.74 8.70 -10.21
N ASP A 44 6.30 9.84 -10.62
CA ASP A 44 7.55 10.37 -10.09
C ASP A 44 7.32 11.00 -8.71
N GLU A 45 6.25 11.80 -8.56
CA GLU A 45 5.82 12.33 -7.25
C GLU A 45 5.58 11.19 -6.25
N ILE A 46 4.92 10.13 -6.71
CA ILE A 46 4.61 8.96 -5.89
C ILE A 46 5.88 8.19 -5.51
N ALA A 47 6.79 7.95 -6.46
CA ALA A 47 8.06 7.29 -6.20
C ALA A 47 8.86 8.06 -5.14
N GLN A 48 9.02 9.37 -5.32
CA GLN A 48 9.72 10.24 -4.37
C GLN A 48 9.08 10.15 -2.98
N TYR A 49 7.76 10.33 -2.90
CA TYR A 49 7.03 10.23 -1.63
C TYR A 49 7.23 8.86 -0.96
N SER A 50 7.21 7.77 -1.73
CA SER A 50 7.39 6.43 -1.18
C SER A 50 8.75 6.23 -0.52
N VAL A 51 9.82 6.76 -1.14
CA VAL A 51 11.19 6.71 -0.63
C VAL A 51 11.31 7.57 0.62
N GLU A 52 10.79 8.79 0.60
CA GLU A 52 10.76 9.68 1.77
C GLU A 52 10.05 9.03 2.96
N ARG A 53 8.91 8.37 2.73
CA ARG A 53 8.16 7.68 3.78
C ARG A 53 8.90 6.45 4.31
N PHE A 54 9.54 5.66 3.44
CA PHE A 54 10.37 4.54 3.88
C PHE A 54 11.53 5.02 4.77
N LEU A 55 12.26 6.05 4.35
CA LEU A 55 13.38 6.63 5.12
C LEU A 55 12.92 7.23 6.44
N TYR A 56 11.79 7.96 6.43
CA TYR A 56 11.24 8.60 7.62
C TYR A 56 10.71 7.59 8.64
N THR A 57 9.92 6.61 8.19
CA THR A 57 9.27 5.63 9.08
C THR A 57 10.17 4.47 9.45
N LYS A 58 11.24 4.24 8.68
CA LYS A 58 12.10 3.05 8.75
C LYS A 58 11.30 1.74 8.70
N ASP A 59 10.16 1.75 8.01
CA ASP A 59 9.34 0.57 7.74
C ASP A 59 8.76 0.66 6.33
N LYS A 60 8.46 -0.51 5.77
CA LYS A 60 7.77 -0.61 4.50
C LYS A 60 6.28 -0.31 4.67
N GLY A 61 5.61 -0.08 3.55
CA GLY A 61 4.19 0.24 3.52
C GLY A 61 3.70 0.29 2.09
N ALA A 62 2.53 0.88 1.90
CA ALA A 62 1.99 1.14 0.59
C ALA A 62 1.28 2.48 0.56
N ILE A 63 1.17 3.04 -0.64
CA ILE A 63 0.42 4.26 -0.89
C ILE A 63 -1.00 3.84 -1.24
N VAL A 64 -1.98 4.30 -0.46
CA VAL A 64 -3.38 3.94 -0.64
C VAL A 64 -4.18 5.14 -1.13
N PHE A 65 -4.88 4.94 -2.25
CA PHE A 65 -5.82 5.88 -2.83
C PHE A 65 -7.25 5.43 -2.54
N ASN A 66 -8.09 6.35 -2.07
CA ASN A 66 -9.54 6.15 -2.09
C ASN A 66 -10.09 6.65 -3.42
N ILE A 67 -10.26 5.76 -4.40
CA ILE A 67 -10.64 6.13 -5.76
C ILE A 67 -12.13 6.49 -5.91
N LYS A 68 -12.89 6.47 -4.80
CA LYS A 68 -14.22 7.09 -4.73
C LYS A 68 -14.17 8.58 -5.06
N TYR A 69 -13.06 9.23 -4.71
CA TYR A 69 -12.82 10.64 -4.96
C TYR A 69 -11.93 10.81 -6.21
N PRO A 70 -12.21 11.81 -7.08
CA PRO A 70 -11.37 12.08 -8.23
C PRO A 70 -9.96 12.50 -7.81
N TYR A 71 -8.99 12.24 -8.66
CA TYR A 71 -7.68 12.86 -8.55
C TYR A 71 -7.83 14.32 -8.97
N THR A 72 -7.93 15.23 -7.99
CA THR A 72 -8.04 16.67 -8.23
C THR A 72 -6.75 17.37 -7.86
N ASP A 73 -6.35 18.38 -8.63
CA ASP A 73 -5.16 19.18 -8.35
C ASP A 73 -5.23 20.00 -7.05
N ASP A 74 -6.38 20.02 -6.37
CA ASP A 74 -6.59 20.75 -5.12
C ASP A 74 -5.65 20.27 -3.99
N PRO A 75 -4.72 21.13 -3.51
CA PRO A 75 -3.78 20.79 -2.43
C PRO A 75 -4.43 20.51 -1.08
N SER A 76 -5.70 20.91 -0.88
CA SER A 76 -6.43 20.73 0.37
C SER A 76 -6.87 19.28 0.65
N HIS A 77 -6.83 18.42 -0.38
CA HIS A 77 -7.15 17.01 -0.26
C HIS A 77 -5.84 16.20 -0.33
N ARG A 78 -5.43 15.58 0.79
CA ARG A 78 -4.30 14.62 0.75
C ARG A 78 -4.65 13.51 -0.24
N ARG A 79 -4.00 13.56 -1.41
CA ARG A 79 -4.28 12.80 -2.63
C ARG A 79 -4.17 11.28 -2.45
N PHE A 80 -3.41 10.85 -1.46
CA PHE A 80 -3.18 9.48 -1.07
C PHE A 80 -2.65 9.44 0.37
N THR A 81 -2.53 8.25 0.96
CA THR A 81 -1.95 8.09 2.29
C THR A 81 -0.96 6.94 2.33
N TRP A 82 0.20 7.20 2.93
CA TRP A 82 1.09 6.13 3.34
C TRP A 82 0.46 5.29 4.45
N VAL A 83 0.18 4.03 4.15
CA VAL A 83 -0.27 3.04 5.12
C VAL A 83 0.92 2.16 5.49
N PRO A 84 1.29 2.07 6.78
CA PRO A 84 2.44 1.29 7.21
C PRO A 84 2.15 -0.22 7.12
N ARG A 85 3.20 -1.02 6.95
CA ARG A 85 3.14 -2.50 6.94
C ARG A 85 2.32 -3.09 8.09
N GLN A 86 2.40 -2.51 9.29
CA GLN A 86 1.63 -2.98 10.45
C GLN A 86 0.12 -2.95 10.23
N ALA A 87 -0.41 -1.93 9.54
CA ALA A 87 -1.84 -1.84 9.25
C ALA A 87 -2.28 -2.95 8.28
N PHE A 88 -1.42 -3.34 7.34
CA PHE A 88 -1.67 -4.51 6.48
C PHE A 88 -1.63 -5.82 7.26
N ILE A 89 -0.73 -5.98 8.23
CA ILE A 89 -0.76 -7.14 9.12
C ILE A 89 -2.08 -7.20 9.89
N HIS A 90 -2.55 -6.05 10.37
CA HIS A 90 -3.84 -5.97 11.05
C HIS A 90 -5.02 -6.21 10.11
N SER A 91 -4.87 -6.07 8.79
CA SER A 91 -5.97 -6.35 7.88
C SER A 91 -6.27 -7.83 7.75
N LEU A 92 -5.30 -8.68 8.12
CA LEU A 92 -5.32 -10.13 7.98
C LEU A 92 -5.40 -10.60 6.52
N GLU A 93 -5.13 -9.72 5.55
CA GLU A 93 -5.10 -10.11 4.14
C GLU A 93 -3.64 -10.49 3.77
N PRO A 94 -3.37 -11.78 3.50
CA PRO A 94 -2.00 -12.27 3.31
C PRO A 94 -1.32 -11.77 2.03
N THR A 95 -2.07 -11.49 0.97
CA THR A 95 -1.55 -10.95 -0.29
C THR A 95 -0.99 -9.54 -0.14
N LEU A 96 -1.74 -8.64 0.50
CA LEU A 96 -1.34 -7.27 0.79
C LEU A 96 -0.15 -7.25 1.74
N VAL A 97 -0.19 -8.06 2.81
CA VAL A 97 0.95 -8.20 3.75
C VAL A 97 2.21 -8.64 3.00
N ARG A 98 2.09 -9.64 2.12
CA ARG A 98 3.19 -10.13 1.31
C ARG A 98 3.72 -9.06 0.36
N GLN A 99 2.84 -8.34 -0.35
CA GLN A 99 3.22 -7.26 -1.26
C GLN A 99 4.04 -6.18 -0.53
N VAL A 100 3.54 -5.67 0.60
CA VAL A 100 4.23 -4.60 1.33
C VAL A 100 5.48 -5.06 2.08
N THR A 101 5.63 -6.36 2.34
CA THR A 101 6.80 -6.89 3.05
C THR A 101 7.96 -7.20 2.11
N ARG A 102 7.65 -7.66 0.89
CA ARG A 102 8.65 -8.21 -0.03
C ARG A 102 9.29 -7.20 -0.97
N TYR A 103 8.67 -6.04 -1.20
CA TYR A 103 9.22 -5.10 -2.17
C TYR A 103 10.56 -4.49 -1.77
N ASP A 104 11.38 -4.12 -2.76
CA ASP A 104 12.61 -3.37 -2.53
C ASP A 104 12.33 -1.87 -2.67
N PRO A 105 12.36 -1.08 -1.57
CA PRO A 105 12.07 0.35 -1.60
C PRO A 105 13.07 1.18 -2.42
N GLU A 106 14.17 0.59 -2.88
CA GLU A 106 15.11 1.22 -3.80
C GLU A 106 14.67 1.13 -5.28
N HIS A 107 13.83 0.15 -5.61
CA HIS A 107 13.52 -0.18 -7.00
C HIS A 107 12.04 -0.02 -7.33
N TYR A 108 11.16 -0.20 -6.35
CA TYR A 108 9.73 -0.03 -6.58
C TYR A 108 8.95 0.26 -5.30
N CYS A 109 7.72 0.72 -5.46
CA CYS A 109 6.74 0.83 -4.39
C CYS A 109 5.41 0.19 -4.76
N VAL A 110 4.61 -0.11 -3.74
CA VAL A 110 3.27 -0.68 -3.88
C VAL A 110 2.23 0.43 -3.73
N ILE A 111 1.33 0.50 -4.70
CA ILE A 111 0.14 1.35 -4.68
C ILE A 111 -1.09 0.47 -4.57
N LEU A 112 -2.02 0.87 -3.71
CA LEU A 112 -3.34 0.27 -3.62
C LEU A 112 -4.41 1.30 -3.99
N PHE A 113 -5.28 0.91 -4.91
CA PHE A 113 -6.51 1.63 -5.21
C PHE A 113 -7.63 0.97 -4.44
N ALA A 114 -8.33 1.71 -3.60
CA ALA A 114 -9.43 1.19 -2.79
C ALA A 114 -10.72 1.93 -3.13
N LEU A 115 -11.78 1.15 -3.40
CA LEU A 115 -13.13 1.66 -3.64
C LEU A 115 -14.08 1.10 -2.58
N PRO A 116 -14.38 1.87 -1.53
CA PRO A 116 -15.37 1.47 -0.55
C PRO A 116 -16.80 1.74 -1.07
N PRO A 117 -17.79 0.87 -0.77
CA PRO A 117 -19.19 1.18 -0.94
C PRO A 117 -19.65 2.20 0.11
N PRO A 118 -20.87 2.75 0.00
CA PRO A 118 -21.39 3.73 0.97
C PRO A 118 -21.36 3.28 2.43
N SER A 119 -21.45 1.97 2.70
CA SER A 119 -21.39 1.43 4.06
C SER A 119 -19.98 1.44 4.67
N GLY A 120 -18.93 1.48 3.84
CA GLY A 120 -17.53 1.39 4.26
C GLY A 120 -17.12 0.06 4.92
N LEU A 121 -18.00 -0.95 4.92
CA LEU A 121 -17.76 -2.24 5.58
C LEU A 121 -16.87 -3.18 4.76
N SER A 122 -16.76 -2.94 3.46
CA SER A 122 -15.85 -3.64 2.57
C SER A 122 -15.16 -2.65 1.64
N ALA A 123 -14.17 -3.11 0.89
CA ALA A 123 -13.56 -2.33 -0.18
C ALA A 123 -13.13 -3.27 -1.31
N GLN A 124 -13.36 -2.85 -2.56
CA GLN A 124 -12.65 -3.42 -3.69
C GLN A 124 -11.25 -2.82 -3.71
N VAL A 125 -10.23 -3.67 -3.83
CA VAL A 125 -8.82 -3.26 -3.77
C VAL A 125 -8.07 -3.79 -4.97
N TRP A 126 -7.42 -2.89 -5.69
CA TRP A 126 -6.48 -3.20 -6.76
C TRP A 126 -5.08 -2.82 -6.32
N SER A 127 -4.07 -3.60 -6.73
CA SER A 127 -2.66 -3.31 -6.45
C SER A 127 -1.90 -3.03 -7.74
N MET A 128 -0.98 -2.07 -7.69
CA MET A 128 -0.04 -1.76 -8.76
C MET A 128 1.36 -1.54 -8.18
N GLU A 129 2.38 -2.01 -8.90
CA GLU A 129 3.77 -1.72 -8.58
C GLU A 129 4.28 -0.61 -9.50
N ILE A 130 4.96 0.38 -8.92
CA ILE A 130 5.67 1.40 -9.69
C ILE A 130 7.16 1.17 -9.54
N PHE A 131 7.82 0.92 -10.67
CA PHE A 131 9.27 0.79 -10.74
C PHE A 131 9.92 2.16 -10.96
N PHE A 132 10.99 2.42 -10.24
CA PHE A 132 11.76 3.66 -10.32
C PHE A 132 13.24 3.41 -10.06
N SER A 133 14.05 4.44 -10.21
CA SER A 133 15.45 4.43 -9.83
C SER A 133 15.72 5.57 -8.85
N VAL A 134 16.31 5.23 -7.71
CA VAL A 134 16.69 6.22 -6.71
C VAL A 134 18.02 6.86 -7.09
N GLU A 135 18.14 8.17 -6.90
CA GLU A 135 19.41 8.87 -7.10
C GLU A 135 20.52 8.28 -6.21
N ALA A 136 21.76 8.23 -6.71
CA ALA A 136 22.88 7.59 -6.01
C ALA A 136 23.10 8.11 -4.57
N ILE A 137 22.85 9.40 -4.32
CA ILE A 137 22.98 10.03 -3.01
C ILE A 137 21.93 9.46 -2.03
N ILE A 138 20.70 9.26 -2.49
CA ILE A 138 19.59 8.75 -1.68
C ILE A 138 19.68 7.22 -1.54
N SER A 139 20.18 6.51 -2.56
CA SER A 139 20.37 5.05 -2.56
C SER A 139 21.17 4.57 -1.34
N PHE A 140 22.25 5.27 -0.97
CA PHE A 140 23.02 4.93 0.23
C PHE A 140 22.18 4.99 1.53
N GLN A 141 21.30 5.98 1.64
CA GLN A 141 20.42 6.12 2.81
C GLN A 141 19.34 5.03 2.84
N VAL A 142 18.81 4.68 1.66
CA VAL A 142 17.82 3.60 1.49
C VAL A 142 18.45 2.27 1.87
N GLU A 143 19.65 1.96 1.36
CA GLU A 143 20.35 0.71 1.65
C GLU A 143 20.67 0.55 3.14
N ARG A 144 21.16 1.62 3.79
CA ARG A 144 21.37 1.59 5.24
C ARG A 144 20.07 1.30 6.00
N THR A 145 18.96 1.91 5.57
CA THR A 145 17.65 1.73 6.20
C THR A 145 17.11 0.32 5.94
N LYS A 146 17.33 -0.27 4.76
CA LYS A 146 17.00 -1.67 4.43
C LYS A 146 17.70 -2.63 5.39
N VAL A 147 19.00 -2.47 5.61
CA VAL A 147 19.77 -3.31 6.54
C VAL A 147 19.25 -3.21 7.98
N GLU A 148 18.93 -1.99 8.44
CA GLU A 148 18.32 -1.79 9.77
C GLU A 148 16.95 -2.47 9.87
N TRP A 149 16.12 -2.31 8.84
CA TRP A 149 14.80 -2.91 8.76
C TRP A 149 14.84 -4.44 8.76
N GLU A 150 15.73 -5.06 8.00
CA GLU A 150 15.90 -6.51 7.97
C GLU A 150 16.31 -7.07 9.32
N LYS A 151 17.24 -6.40 10.02
CA LYS A 151 17.64 -6.78 11.38
C LYS A 151 16.44 -6.76 12.34
N LYS A 152 15.60 -5.73 12.23
CA LYS A 152 14.36 -5.62 13.02
C LYS A 152 13.39 -6.76 12.67
N MET A 153 13.21 -7.08 11.39
CA MET A 153 12.31 -8.17 10.97
C MET A 153 12.79 -9.55 11.44
N ARG A 154 14.09 -9.84 11.35
CA ARG A 154 14.66 -11.11 11.84
C ARG A 154 14.44 -11.29 13.33
N LYS A 155 14.58 -10.21 14.11
CA LYS A 155 14.24 -10.23 15.53
C LYS A 155 12.78 -10.60 15.75
N TRP A 156 11.86 -9.98 15.01
CA TRP A 156 10.41 -10.25 15.14
C TRP A 156 10.01 -11.65 14.67
N GLN A 157 10.70 -12.21 13.67
CA GLN A 157 10.52 -13.61 13.26
C GLN A 157 11.05 -14.58 14.33
N GLY A 158 12.21 -14.28 14.94
CA GLY A 158 12.73 -15.05 16.08
C GLY A 158 11.84 -14.97 17.32
N ASP A 159 11.11 -13.87 17.50
CA ASP A 159 10.15 -13.67 18.59
C ASP A 159 8.74 -14.27 18.28
N GLY A 160 8.56 -14.92 17.12
CA GLY A 160 7.30 -15.61 16.76
C GLY A 160 6.14 -14.71 16.31
N LEU A 161 6.39 -13.43 16.02
CA LEU A 161 5.36 -12.43 15.68
C LEU A 161 4.99 -12.38 14.18
N LEU A 162 5.62 -13.21 13.34
CA LEU A 162 5.54 -13.12 11.87
C LEU A 162 5.26 -14.47 11.17
N GLU A 163 4.80 -15.50 11.88
CA GLU A 163 4.37 -16.76 11.24
C GLU A 163 3.07 -16.55 10.44
N LEU A 164 3.23 -16.07 9.22
CA LEU A 164 2.23 -16.19 8.17
C LEU A 164 2.33 -17.64 7.67
N LYS A 165 1.44 -18.50 8.17
CA LYS A 165 1.31 -19.87 7.66
C LYS A 165 0.92 -19.80 6.18
N GLU A 166 1.69 -20.52 5.36
CA GLU A 166 1.48 -20.70 3.92
C GLU A 166 0.13 -21.40 3.62
#